data_AF-A0A538KLV9-F1
#
_entry.id   AF-A0A538KLV9-F1
#
_cell.length_a   1.000
_cell.length_b   1.000
_cell.length_c   1.000
_cell.angle_alpha   90.00
_cell.angle_beta   90.00
_cell.angle_gamma   90.00
#
_symmetry.space_group_name_H-M   'P 1'
#
loop_
_entity.id
_entity.type
_entity.pdbx_description
1 polymer ?
#
loop_
_entity_poly.entity_id
_entity_poly.type
_entity_poly.pdbx_seq_one_letter_code
_entity_poly.pdbx_strand_id
1 'polypeptide(L)'
;MATTTEVARRYFEALAAHDIDAALECWAAGGVDRFVGQQELVAPDGVRQYFTELFAAFPDFHFEILDTTTYRNRSAVRWRARGTFAGPGRFQGFVANGARLELEGCDVVTVQDGKIQLNDAFVDSGAIARQLGFLPAVGSAGEARLSRLANLRTRIASLIQGGQPQPAAPGVWIIRGGFPARLMNVFLLEDDGGVTVFDCGIREMGPLVAAAGARLGGIKRVVLGHADADHRGAAPALGVPVYCHEVAGTVQEGDEIAGFRVIDLPGHAPGQIGLFRDSDRVALATDCFYVLDAQTGIKRPAQVPHPAFNVDTDQALESMRKLAALDPAEVWPGHLGPVTGDVRSKLERPGSPSA
;
A
#
# COMPACT_ATOMS: atom_id res chain seq x y z
N MET A 1 28.19 -33.44 -11.92
CA MET A 1 27.68 -32.06 -12.06
C MET A 1 28.53 -31.17 -11.18
N ALA A 2 28.81 -29.94 -11.59
CA ALA A 2 29.53 -28.98 -10.76
C ALA A 2 28.75 -28.71 -9.46
N THR A 3 29.46 -28.56 -8.35
CA THR A 3 28.89 -28.20 -7.05
C THR A 3 28.34 -26.77 -7.07
N THR A 4 27.41 -26.44 -6.17
CA THR A 4 26.87 -25.08 -6.04
C THR A 4 27.97 -24.04 -5.84
N THR A 5 28.97 -24.33 -5.01
CA THR A 5 30.11 -23.44 -4.78
C THR A 5 30.92 -23.21 -6.06
N GLU A 6 31.18 -24.25 -6.85
CA GLU A 6 31.92 -24.14 -8.11
C GLU A 6 31.14 -23.31 -9.15
N VAL A 7 29.83 -23.53 -9.28
CA VAL A 7 28.99 -22.76 -10.22
C VAL A 7 28.94 -21.29 -9.83
N ALA A 8 28.72 -20.98 -8.55
CA ALA A 8 28.69 -19.60 -8.06
C ALA A 8 30.05 -18.92 -8.26
N ARG A 9 31.15 -19.56 -7.84
CA ARG A 9 32.50 -19.01 -8.00
C ARG A 9 32.84 -18.76 -9.47
N ARG A 10 32.55 -19.73 -10.36
CA ARG A 10 32.79 -19.58 -11.81
C ARG A 10 32.03 -18.40 -12.40
N TYR A 11 30.78 -18.19 -12.00
CA TYR A 11 30.00 -17.04 -12.44
C TYR A 11 30.66 -15.71 -12.04
N PHE A 12 31.01 -15.54 -10.77
CA PHE A 12 31.64 -14.29 -10.30
C PHE A 12 33.07 -14.10 -10.82
N GLU A 13 33.83 -15.18 -11.04
CA GLU A 13 35.15 -15.11 -11.69
C GLU A 13 35.04 -14.69 -13.16
N ALA A 14 34.02 -15.17 -13.87
CA ALA A 14 33.73 -14.72 -15.23
C ALA A 14 33.37 -13.23 -15.27
N LEU A 15 32.54 -12.76 -14.32
CA LEU A 15 32.27 -11.34 -14.17
C LEU A 15 33.53 -10.53 -13.85
N ALA A 16 34.40 -11.02 -12.97
CA ALA A 16 35.68 -10.37 -12.66
C ALA A 16 36.64 -10.30 -13.86
N ALA A 17 36.56 -11.26 -14.77
CA ALA A 17 37.31 -11.30 -16.02
C ALA A 17 36.64 -10.52 -17.17
N HIS A 18 35.46 -9.92 -16.95
CA HIS A 18 34.60 -9.33 -17.97
C HIS A 18 34.21 -10.32 -19.10
N ASP A 19 34.18 -11.61 -18.80
CA ASP A 19 33.78 -12.68 -19.72
C ASP A 19 32.29 -12.97 -19.57
N ILE A 20 31.48 -12.18 -20.28
CA ILE A 20 30.02 -12.27 -20.23
C ILE A 20 29.54 -13.64 -20.74
N ASP A 21 30.21 -14.24 -21.72
CA ASP A 21 29.79 -15.53 -22.27
C ASP A 21 29.99 -16.65 -21.24
N ALA A 22 31.16 -16.70 -20.58
CA ALA A 22 31.40 -17.66 -19.50
C ALA A 22 30.47 -17.45 -18.29
N ALA A 23 30.09 -16.19 -18.00
CA ALA A 23 29.12 -15.90 -16.96
C ALA A 23 27.74 -16.47 -17.33
N LEU A 24 27.28 -16.27 -18.57
CA LEU A 24 25.99 -16.76 -19.06
C LEU A 24 25.93 -18.29 -19.16
N GLU A 25 27.05 -18.97 -19.39
CA GLU A 25 27.13 -20.43 -19.30
C GLU A 25 26.81 -20.97 -17.90
N CYS A 26 26.85 -20.15 -16.85
CA CYS A 26 26.46 -20.55 -15.50
C CYS A 26 24.94 -20.51 -15.29
N TRP A 27 24.18 -19.80 -16.12
CA TRP A 27 22.75 -19.60 -15.95
C TRP A 27 21.89 -20.70 -16.60
N ALA A 28 20.75 -20.98 -15.98
CA ALA A 28 19.64 -21.67 -16.63
C ALA A 28 18.88 -20.68 -17.52
N ALA A 29 18.27 -21.18 -18.59
CA ALA A 29 17.36 -20.36 -19.39
C ALA A 29 16.14 -19.94 -18.54
N GLY A 30 15.83 -18.65 -18.50
CA GLY A 30 14.78 -18.10 -17.64
C GLY A 30 15.17 -17.92 -16.17
N GLY A 31 16.43 -18.19 -15.79
CA GLY A 31 16.93 -17.86 -14.47
C GLY A 31 16.86 -16.35 -14.19
N VAL A 32 16.67 -15.97 -12.93
CA VAL A 32 16.43 -14.57 -12.54
C VAL A 32 17.60 -14.03 -11.72
N ASP A 33 18.14 -12.89 -12.12
CA ASP A 33 19.08 -12.09 -11.33
C ASP A 33 18.33 -10.90 -10.73
N ARG A 34 18.02 -10.98 -9.44
CA ARG A 34 17.24 -9.98 -8.70
C ARG A 34 18.18 -9.05 -7.95
N PHE A 35 18.26 -7.81 -8.41
CA PHE A 35 18.89 -6.72 -7.68
C PHE A 35 17.86 -6.21 -6.66
N VAL A 36 17.98 -6.64 -5.40
CA VAL A 36 16.93 -6.47 -4.39
C VAL A 36 16.63 -4.99 -4.17
N GLY A 37 15.37 -4.61 -4.39
CA GLY A 37 14.91 -3.22 -4.29
C GLY A 37 15.21 -2.34 -5.51
N GLN A 38 15.71 -2.92 -6.61
CA GLN A 38 16.02 -2.20 -7.86
C GLN A 38 15.28 -2.78 -9.07
N GLN A 39 15.73 -3.92 -9.60
CA GLN A 39 15.24 -4.51 -10.86
C GLN A 39 15.49 -6.02 -10.89
N GLU A 40 14.79 -6.73 -11.78
CA GLU A 40 15.03 -8.14 -12.08
C GLU A 40 15.52 -8.30 -13.53
N LEU A 41 16.55 -9.11 -13.73
CA LEU A 41 17.07 -9.47 -15.04
C LEU A 41 16.76 -10.94 -15.32
N VAL A 42 16.32 -11.25 -16.54
CA VAL A 42 16.05 -12.62 -16.96
C VAL A 42 17.19 -13.13 -17.84
N ALA A 43 17.81 -14.24 -17.47
CA ALA A 43 18.90 -14.85 -18.20
C ALA A 43 18.41 -15.61 -19.45
N PRO A 44 19.18 -15.58 -20.57
CA PRO A 44 20.50 -14.95 -20.69
C PRO A 44 20.46 -13.47 -21.08
N ASP A 45 19.42 -13.00 -21.76
CA ASP A 45 19.44 -11.71 -22.47
C ASP A 45 19.53 -10.50 -21.54
N GLY A 46 18.75 -10.49 -20.45
CA GLY A 46 18.76 -9.40 -19.47
C GLY A 46 20.10 -9.28 -18.74
N VAL A 47 20.70 -10.42 -18.38
CA VAL A 47 22.03 -10.48 -17.76
C VAL A 47 23.10 -9.98 -18.74
N ARG A 48 23.06 -10.45 -19.99
CA ARG A 48 24.00 -10.01 -21.05
C ARG A 48 23.95 -8.50 -21.24
N GLN A 49 22.74 -7.96 -21.43
CA GLN A 49 22.55 -6.54 -21.66
C GLN A 49 23.11 -5.71 -20.50
N TYR A 50 22.71 -6.06 -19.27
CA TYR A 50 23.11 -5.31 -18.08
C TYR A 50 24.64 -5.27 -17.89
N PHE A 51 25.32 -6.43 -17.94
CA PHE A 51 26.77 -6.47 -17.72
C PHE A 51 27.55 -5.86 -18.89
N THR A 52 27.03 -5.92 -20.12
CA THR A 52 27.61 -5.18 -21.27
C THR A 52 27.58 -3.68 -21.02
N GLU A 53 26.42 -3.15 -20.61
CA GLU A 53 26.26 -1.73 -20.31
C GLU A 53 27.09 -1.29 -19.09
N LEU A 54 27.17 -2.15 -18.05
CA LEU A 54 27.98 -1.89 -16.86
C LEU A 54 29.47 -1.77 -17.21
N PHE A 55 30.04 -2.74 -17.92
CA PHE A 55 31.46 -2.71 -18.28
C PHE A 55 31.78 -1.58 -19.27
N ALA A 56 30.84 -1.24 -20.15
CA ALA A 56 30.99 -0.07 -21.01
C ALA A 56 30.99 1.25 -20.20
N ALA A 57 30.13 1.36 -19.18
CA ALA A 57 30.00 2.54 -18.32
C ALA A 57 31.18 2.74 -17.35
N PHE A 58 31.80 1.65 -16.90
CA PHE A 58 32.95 1.63 -16.01
C PHE A 58 34.11 0.88 -16.68
N PRO A 59 34.88 1.54 -17.58
CA PRO A 59 35.93 0.86 -18.35
C PRO A 59 37.05 0.24 -17.50
N ASP A 60 37.25 0.76 -16.30
CA ASP A 60 38.19 0.29 -15.28
C ASP A 60 37.50 -0.51 -14.17
N PHE A 61 36.31 -1.07 -14.45
CA PHE A 61 35.58 -1.91 -13.50
C PHE A 61 36.48 -3.07 -13.05
N HIS A 62 36.45 -3.32 -11.76
CA HIS A 62 37.16 -4.43 -11.15
C HIS A 62 36.31 -5.03 -10.05
N PHE A 63 36.24 -6.35 -10.04
CA PHE A 63 35.44 -7.14 -9.13
C PHE A 63 36.32 -8.18 -8.43
N GLU A 64 36.13 -8.31 -7.12
CA GLU A 64 36.88 -9.22 -6.26
C GLU A 64 35.90 -10.01 -5.39
N ILE A 65 36.06 -11.33 -5.35
CA ILE A 65 35.34 -12.19 -4.41
C ILE A 65 36.08 -12.12 -3.07
N LEU A 66 35.39 -11.71 -2.01
CA LEU A 66 35.95 -11.61 -0.66
C LEU A 66 35.87 -12.93 0.09
N ASP A 67 34.68 -13.53 0.13
CA ASP A 67 34.44 -14.83 0.75
C ASP A 67 33.18 -15.50 0.16
N THR A 68 33.01 -16.79 0.48
CA THR A 68 31.85 -17.56 0.05
C THR A 68 31.43 -18.53 1.15
N THR A 69 30.13 -18.62 1.38
CA THR A 69 29.52 -19.61 2.29
C THR A 69 28.43 -20.37 1.55
N THR A 70 28.56 -21.69 1.46
CA THR A 70 27.59 -22.55 0.76
C THR A 70 26.87 -23.49 1.72
N TYR A 71 25.56 -23.59 1.58
CA TYR A 71 24.75 -24.62 2.23
C TYR A 71 23.73 -25.20 1.26
N ARG A 72 23.82 -26.52 1.03
CA ARG A 72 23.01 -27.24 0.05
C ARG A 72 23.14 -26.61 -1.33
N ASN A 73 22.03 -26.19 -1.91
CA ASN A 73 21.93 -25.63 -3.25
C ASN A 73 22.05 -24.10 -3.28
N ARG A 74 22.40 -23.45 -2.17
CA ARG A 74 22.56 -22.00 -2.07
C ARG A 74 23.98 -21.60 -1.66
N SER A 75 24.50 -20.57 -2.30
CA SER A 75 25.80 -19.99 -1.99
C SER A 75 25.69 -18.49 -1.80
N ALA A 76 26.07 -18.00 -0.61
CA ALA A 76 26.28 -16.59 -0.36
C ALA A 76 27.69 -16.22 -0.82
N VAL A 77 27.84 -15.20 -1.66
CA VAL A 77 29.12 -14.72 -2.18
C VAL A 77 29.25 -13.26 -1.81
N ARG A 78 30.23 -12.93 -0.96
CA ARG A 78 30.59 -11.55 -0.66
C ARG A 78 31.64 -11.09 -1.64
N TRP A 79 31.50 -9.86 -2.12
CA TRP A 79 32.37 -9.30 -3.13
C TRP A 79 32.57 -7.81 -2.94
N ARG A 80 33.62 -7.29 -3.59
CA ARG A 80 33.92 -5.86 -3.70
C ARG A 80 34.04 -5.50 -5.17
N ALA A 81 33.44 -4.38 -5.56
CA ALA A 81 33.60 -3.80 -6.87
C ALA A 81 34.13 -2.37 -6.78
N ARG A 82 34.98 -2.00 -7.74
CA ARG A 82 35.45 -0.63 -7.94
C ARG A 82 35.41 -0.25 -9.40
N GLY A 83 35.25 1.03 -9.70
CA GLY A 83 35.32 1.55 -11.05
C GLY A 83 35.12 3.06 -11.09
N THR A 84 35.36 3.65 -12.24
CA THR A 84 35.20 5.07 -12.52
C THR A 84 34.12 5.25 -13.58
N PHE A 85 33.11 6.07 -13.29
CA PHE A 85 32.01 6.31 -14.22
C PHE A 85 32.45 7.25 -15.35
N ALA A 86 33.14 6.68 -16.33
CA ALA A 86 33.82 7.38 -17.42
C ALA A 86 33.46 6.85 -18.82
N GLY A 87 32.63 5.80 -18.88
CA GLY A 87 32.23 5.16 -20.12
C GLY A 87 31.38 6.04 -21.05
N PRO A 88 31.40 5.77 -22.36
CA PRO A 88 30.58 6.49 -23.31
C PRO A 88 29.08 6.19 -23.09
N GLY A 89 28.22 7.16 -23.40
CA GLY A 89 26.77 6.98 -23.41
C GLY A 89 26.11 7.23 -22.05
N ARG A 90 25.03 6.49 -21.78
CA ARG A 90 24.28 6.57 -20.53
C ARG A 90 24.24 5.21 -19.84
N PHE A 91 24.42 5.20 -18.53
CA PHE A 91 24.18 4.04 -17.69
C PHE A 91 23.01 4.33 -16.76
N GLN A 92 21.98 3.49 -16.79
CA GLN A 92 20.78 3.68 -15.96
C GLN A 92 20.13 5.08 -16.13
N GLY A 93 20.24 5.66 -17.34
CA GLY A 93 19.73 6.99 -17.67
C GLY A 93 20.68 8.15 -17.39
N PHE A 94 21.84 7.92 -16.76
CA PHE A 94 22.79 8.96 -16.36
C PHE A 94 24.01 9.03 -17.26
N VAL A 95 24.58 10.22 -17.42
CA VAL A 95 25.79 10.47 -18.20
C VAL A 95 27.01 10.35 -17.29
N ALA A 96 28.08 9.74 -17.81
CA ALA A 96 29.36 9.63 -17.13
C ALA A 96 29.86 10.99 -16.61
N ASN A 97 30.30 11.02 -15.35
CA ASN A 97 30.71 12.23 -14.63
C ASN A 97 32.08 12.11 -13.97
N GLY A 98 32.81 11.02 -14.21
CA GLY A 98 34.12 10.75 -13.62
C GLY A 98 34.08 10.36 -12.15
N ALA A 99 32.89 10.12 -11.57
CA ALA A 99 32.77 9.69 -10.19
C ALA A 99 33.41 8.32 -9.98
N ARG A 100 34.09 8.14 -8.85
CA ARG A 100 34.62 6.86 -8.42
C ARG A 100 33.56 6.11 -7.63
N LEU A 101 33.39 4.84 -7.97
CA LEU A 101 32.55 3.88 -7.30
C LEU A 101 33.44 2.87 -6.57
N GLU A 102 33.15 2.63 -5.30
CA GLU A 102 33.71 1.56 -4.49
C GLU A 102 32.59 1.01 -3.60
N LEU A 103 32.23 -0.26 -3.80
CA LEU A 103 31.16 -0.89 -3.05
C LEU A 103 31.49 -2.33 -2.67
N GLU A 104 30.88 -2.77 -1.57
CA GLU A 104 30.78 -4.18 -1.22
C GLU A 104 29.34 -4.63 -1.41
N GLY A 105 29.17 -5.88 -1.83
CA GLY A 105 27.88 -6.52 -2.02
C GLY A 105 27.88 -7.96 -1.54
N CYS A 106 26.70 -8.54 -1.50
CA CYS A 106 26.51 -9.95 -1.19
C CYS A 106 25.41 -10.52 -2.07
N ASP A 107 25.70 -11.65 -2.69
CA ASP A 107 24.78 -12.33 -3.58
C ASP A 107 24.42 -13.69 -3.01
N VAL A 108 23.13 -14.04 -3.01
CA VAL A 108 22.66 -15.37 -2.63
C VAL A 108 22.25 -16.11 -3.89
N VAL A 109 23.15 -16.95 -4.39
CA VAL A 109 22.98 -17.74 -5.61
C VAL A 109 22.30 -19.07 -5.28
N THR A 110 21.19 -19.37 -5.94
CA THR A 110 20.51 -20.67 -5.91
C THR A 110 20.81 -21.44 -7.18
N VAL A 111 21.41 -22.62 -7.03
CA VAL A 111 21.85 -23.47 -8.15
C VAL A 111 21.05 -24.77 -8.17
N GLN A 112 20.55 -25.16 -9.35
CA GLN A 112 19.90 -26.44 -9.57
C GLN A 112 20.40 -27.03 -10.89
N ASP A 113 20.67 -28.34 -10.91
CA ASP A 113 21.17 -29.07 -12.08
C ASP A 113 22.46 -28.44 -12.68
N GLY A 114 23.32 -27.90 -11.81
CA GLY A 114 24.57 -27.25 -12.20
C GLY A 114 24.40 -25.87 -12.85
N LYS A 115 23.21 -25.25 -12.74
CA LYS A 115 22.89 -23.94 -13.32
C LYS A 115 22.26 -23.00 -12.29
N ILE A 116 22.54 -21.72 -12.41
CA ILE A 116 21.93 -20.66 -11.59
C ILE A 116 20.47 -20.51 -12.02
N GLN A 117 19.56 -20.64 -11.04
CA GLN A 117 18.12 -20.44 -11.23
C GLN A 117 17.70 -19.06 -10.72
N LEU A 118 18.28 -18.64 -9.59
CA LEU A 118 18.01 -17.36 -8.95
C LEU A 118 19.29 -16.82 -8.34
N ASN A 119 19.54 -15.53 -8.50
CA ASN A 119 20.51 -14.78 -7.71
C ASN A 119 19.79 -13.62 -7.03
N ASP A 120 19.86 -13.53 -5.70
CA ASP A 120 19.42 -12.33 -4.98
C ASP A 120 20.66 -11.49 -4.64
N ALA A 121 20.89 -10.42 -5.41
CA ALA A 121 22.00 -9.49 -5.26
C ALA A 121 21.65 -8.34 -4.32
N PHE A 122 22.36 -8.24 -3.20
CA PHE A 122 22.19 -7.20 -2.19
C PHE A 122 23.33 -6.17 -2.30
N VAL A 123 22.97 -4.95 -2.69
CA VAL A 123 23.89 -3.81 -2.82
C VAL A 123 23.29 -2.54 -2.20
N ASP A 124 24.13 -1.68 -1.62
CA ASP A 124 23.68 -0.39 -1.10
C ASP A 124 23.46 0.61 -2.25
N SER A 125 22.22 0.61 -2.74
CA SER A 125 21.75 1.48 -3.82
C SER A 125 21.90 2.96 -3.47
N GLY A 126 21.71 3.32 -2.19
CA GLY A 126 21.85 4.68 -1.71
C GLY A 126 23.32 5.13 -1.70
N ALA A 127 24.24 4.25 -1.34
CA ALA A 127 25.67 4.51 -1.43
C ALA A 127 26.12 4.68 -2.89
N ILE A 128 25.67 3.82 -3.80
CA ILE A 128 25.95 3.95 -5.25
C ILE A 128 25.45 5.31 -5.76
N ALA A 129 24.18 5.64 -5.51
CA ALA A 129 23.60 6.90 -5.95
C ALA A 129 24.34 8.13 -5.39
N ARG A 130 24.84 8.09 -4.15
CA ARG A 130 25.65 9.18 -3.58
C ARG A 130 27.03 9.28 -4.21
N GLN A 131 27.72 8.16 -4.39
CA GLN A 131 29.05 8.13 -5.01
C GLN A 131 29.00 8.62 -6.46
N LEU A 132 27.96 8.24 -7.21
CA LEU A 132 27.71 8.71 -8.56
C LEU A 132 27.15 10.15 -8.62
N GLY A 133 26.92 10.80 -7.47
CA GLY A 133 26.49 12.20 -7.40
C GLY A 133 24.98 12.43 -7.64
N PHE A 134 24.16 11.38 -7.62
CA PHE A 134 22.71 11.47 -7.81
C PHE A 134 21.97 11.84 -6.52
N LEU A 135 22.54 11.47 -5.37
CA LEU A 135 22.06 11.86 -4.05
C LEU A 135 23.12 12.69 -3.31
N PRO A 136 22.70 13.67 -2.49
CA PRO A 136 23.63 14.40 -1.65
C PRO A 136 24.29 13.48 -0.62
N ALA A 137 25.52 13.82 -0.23
CA ALA A 137 26.25 13.09 0.81
C ALA A 137 25.49 13.12 2.15
N VAL A 138 25.60 12.03 2.91
CA VAL A 138 25.00 11.91 4.25
C VAL A 138 25.55 13.00 5.16
N GLY A 139 24.68 13.69 5.88
CA GLY A 139 25.02 14.80 6.78
C GLY A 139 25.34 16.12 6.07
N SER A 140 25.24 16.18 4.73
CA SER A 140 25.54 17.40 3.98
C SER A 140 24.40 18.44 4.05
N ALA A 141 24.74 19.71 3.80
CA ALA A 141 23.74 20.76 3.65
C ALA A 141 22.77 20.50 2.49
N GLY A 142 23.22 19.78 1.45
CA GLY A 142 22.40 19.34 0.33
C GLY A 142 21.30 18.36 0.77
N GLU A 143 21.65 17.37 1.59
CA GLU A 143 20.68 16.42 2.16
C GLU A 143 19.66 17.14 3.06
N ALA A 144 20.12 18.05 3.93
CA ALA A 144 19.24 18.85 4.77
C ALA A 144 18.27 19.75 3.97
N ARG A 145 18.68 20.23 2.79
CA ARG A 145 17.81 20.98 1.89
C ARG A 145 16.79 20.08 1.21
N LEU A 146 17.22 18.92 0.73
CA LEU A 146 16.33 17.92 0.11
C LEU A 146 15.25 17.45 1.08
N SER A 147 15.63 17.10 2.31
CA SER A 147 14.69 16.70 3.37
C SER A 147 13.70 17.80 3.73
N ARG A 148 14.14 19.08 3.75
CA ARG A 148 13.23 20.21 3.97
C ARG A 148 12.20 20.36 2.85
N LEU A 149 12.60 20.19 1.59
CA LEU A 149 11.69 20.23 0.44
C LEU A 149 10.69 19.07 0.48
N ALA A 150 11.16 17.86 0.79
CA ALA A 150 10.30 16.69 0.95
C ALA A 150 9.26 16.92 2.06
N ASN A 151 9.70 17.40 3.23
CA ASN A 151 8.81 17.71 4.36
C ASN A 151 7.80 18.82 4.03
N LEU A 152 8.19 19.83 3.24
CA LEU A 152 7.25 20.85 2.78
C LEU A 152 6.16 20.25 1.89
N ARG A 153 6.54 19.38 0.93
CA ARG A 153 5.59 18.65 0.09
C ARG A 153 4.65 17.79 0.93
N THR A 154 5.17 17.06 1.93
CA THR A 154 4.37 16.26 2.86
C THR A 154 3.40 17.13 3.65
N ARG A 155 3.84 18.29 4.17
CA ARG A 155 2.97 19.22 4.90
C ARG A 155 1.84 19.77 4.04
N ILE A 156 2.13 20.12 2.78
CA ILE A 156 1.11 20.57 1.82
C ILE A 156 0.13 19.44 1.52
N ALA A 157 0.61 18.22 1.30
CA ALA A 157 -0.25 17.04 1.12
C ALA A 157 -1.11 16.75 2.36
N SER A 158 -0.56 16.94 3.57
CA SER A 158 -1.30 16.76 4.83
C SER A 158 -2.32 17.86 5.11
N LEU A 159 -2.29 18.99 4.40
CA LEU A 159 -3.39 19.96 4.46
C LEU A 159 -4.64 19.42 3.72
N ILE A 160 -4.44 18.52 2.76
CA ILE A 160 -5.49 17.86 1.99
C ILE A 160 -5.96 16.58 2.70
N GLN A 161 -5.04 15.84 3.32
CA GLN A 161 -5.35 14.66 4.14
C GLN A 161 -5.89 15.09 5.51
N GLY A 162 -6.95 14.44 5.98
CA GLY A 162 -7.63 14.74 7.25
C GLY A 162 -6.76 14.70 8.52
N GLY A 163 -7.39 15.00 9.65
CA GLY A 163 -6.73 15.06 10.96
C GLY A 163 -6.41 13.69 11.57
N GLN A 164 -5.87 13.71 12.80
CA GLN A 164 -5.73 12.52 13.64
C GLN A 164 -7.07 11.80 13.84
N PRO A 165 -7.07 10.47 14.05
CA PRO A 165 -8.29 9.74 14.38
C PRO A 165 -8.94 10.32 15.63
N GLN A 166 -10.22 10.68 15.54
CA GLN A 166 -11.00 11.24 16.64
C GLN A 166 -11.85 10.14 17.27
N PRO A 167 -12.04 10.10 18.59
CA PRO A 167 -12.97 9.16 19.20
C PRO A 167 -14.40 9.48 18.75
N ALA A 168 -15.11 8.46 18.25
CA ALA A 168 -16.53 8.53 17.90
C ALA A 168 -17.39 7.85 18.96
N ALA A 169 -16.94 6.68 19.46
CA ALA A 169 -17.53 5.94 20.57
C ALA A 169 -16.42 5.12 21.29
N PRO A 170 -16.68 4.47 22.44
CA PRO A 170 -15.69 3.58 23.06
C PRO A 170 -15.20 2.51 22.07
N GLY A 171 -13.87 2.42 21.87
CA GLY A 171 -13.26 1.50 20.91
C GLY A 171 -13.56 1.82 19.43
N VAL A 172 -14.07 3.02 19.12
CA VAL A 172 -14.36 3.44 17.74
C VAL A 172 -13.75 4.82 17.49
N TRP A 173 -12.92 4.91 16.47
CA TRP A 173 -12.34 6.15 15.99
C TRP A 173 -12.83 6.48 14.58
N ILE A 174 -12.78 7.76 14.23
CA ILE A 174 -13.17 8.27 12.93
C ILE A 174 -12.09 9.15 12.34
N ILE A 175 -11.87 8.99 11.05
CA ILE A 175 -11.08 9.88 10.22
C ILE A 175 -12.01 10.46 9.17
N ARG A 176 -11.91 11.78 8.96
CA ARG A 176 -12.64 12.45 7.89
C ARG A 176 -11.70 12.92 6.79
N GLY A 177 -12.00 12.52 5.56
CA GLY A 177 -11.25 12.92 4.37
C GLY A 177 -12.15 13.20 3.18
N GLY A 178 -11.53 13.42 2.02
CA GLY A 178 -12.19 13.92 0.81
C GLY A 178 -11.98 15.42 0.63
N PHE A 179 -11.48 15.82 -0.54
CA PHE A 179 -11.32 17.22 -0.90
C PHE A 179 -12.57 17.72 -1.64
N PRO A 180 -13.04 18.97 -1.43
CA PRO A 180 -12.50 20.01 -0.54
C PRO A 180 -13.11 20.03 0.88
N ALA A 181 -14.19 19.30 1.13
CA ALA A 181 -15.05 19.51 2.32
C ALA A 181 -14.88 18.46 3.45
N ARG A 182 -14.01 17.46 3.30
CA ARG A 182 -13.74 16.38 4.28
C ARG A 182 -15.01 15.70 4.80
N LEU A 183 -15.88 15.30 3.87
CA LEU A 183 -17.21 14.82 4.20
C LEU A 183 -17.23 13.33 4.57
N MET A 184 -16.29 12.54 4.06
CA MET A 184 -16.34 11.08 4.11
C MET A 184 -15.77 10.55 5.42
N ASN A 185 -16.49 9.63 6.05
CA ASN A 185 -16.13 8.98 7.29
C ASN A 185 -15.43 7.64 7.01
N VAL A 186 -14.26 7.47 7.63
CA VAL A 186 -13.56 6.17 7.73
C VAL A 186 -13.50 5.80 9.20
N PHE A 187 -14.03 4.64 9.56
CA PHE A 187 -14.06 4.18 10.94
C PHE A 187 -12.91 3.20 11.21
N LEU A 188 -12.33 3.31 12.40
CA LEU A 188 -11.34 2.37 12.91
C LEU A 188 -11.92 1.77 14.19
N LEU A 189 -12.16 0.47 14.18
CA LEU A 189 -12.81 -0.28 15.24
C LEU A 189 -11.73 -1.06 15.99
N GLU A 190 -11.71 -0.97 17.31
CA GLU A 190 -10.79 -1.73 18.15
C GLU A 190 -10.92 -3.24 17.88
N ASP A 191 -9.81 -3.89 17.52
CA ASP A 191 -9.79 -5.30 17.14
C ASP A 191 -8.43 -5.93 17.52
N ASP A 192 -8.43 -6.75 18.57
CA ASP A 192 -7.30 -7.57 19.03
C ASP A 192 -5.93 -6.86 19.02
N GLY A 193 -5.83 -5.78 19.82
CA GLY A 193 -4.61 -4.99 19.97
C GLY A 193 -4.22 -4.17 18.73
N GLY A 194 -5.12 -4.07 17.75
CA GLY A 194 -5.05 -3.15 16.61
C GLY A 194 -6.45 -2.65 16.25
N VAL A 195 -6.68 -2.43 14.96
CA VAL A 195 -7.99 -1.98 14.46
C VAL A 195 -8.44 -2.70 13.19
N THR A 196 -9.75 -2.90 13.06
CA THR A 196 -10.44 -3.15 11.80
C THR A 196 -10.90 -1.81 11.22
N VAL A 197 -10.59 -1.57 9.94
CA VAL A 197 -11.08 -0.38 9.24
C VAL A 197 -12.43 -0.68 8.60
N PHE A 198 -13.46 0.11 8.90
CA PHE A 198 -14.78 0.02 8.26
C PHE A 198 -14.99 1.23 7.34
N ASP A 199 -15.17 0.94 6.05
CA ASP A 199 -14.97 1.86 4.92
C ASP A 199 -13.55 2.48 4.88
N CYS A 200 -13.09 2.89 3.71
CA CYS A 200 -11.69 3.24 3.49
C CYS A 200 -11.47 4.59 2.81
N GLY A 201 -12.52 5.30 2.39
CA GLY A 201 -12.35 6.60 1.75
C GLY A 201 -11.87 6.51 0.30
N ILE A 202 -11.57 7.66 -0.31
CA ILE A 202 -10.94 7.75 -1.65
C ILE A 202 -9.46 7.32 -1.61
N ARG A 203 -8.90 7.02 -2.80
CA ARG A 203 -7.51 6.56 -2.97
C ARG A 203 -6.47 7.43 -2.25
N GLU A 204 -6.65 8.74 -2.28
CA GLU A 204 -5.73 9.74 -1.72
C GLU A 204 -5.66 9.67 -0.19
N MET A 205 -6.61 8.99 0.46
CA MET A 205 -6.64 8.78 1.91
C MET A 205 -5.77 7.62 2.39
N GLY A 206 -5.16 6.82 1.51
CA GLY A 206 -4.31 5.68 1.89
C GLY A 206 -3.26 5.98 2.97
N PRO A 207 -2.40 6.99 2.78
CA PRO A 207 -1.42 7.36 3.81
C PRO A 207 -2.04 7.81 5.13
N LEU A 208 -3.21 8.46 5.08
CA LEU A 208 -3.92 8.94 6.26
C LEU A 208 -4.48 7.78 7.09
N VAL A 209 -5.17 6.85 6.43
CA VAL A 209 -5.74 5.66 7.07
C VAL A 209 -4.63 4.77 7.63
N ALA A 210 -3.55 4.55 6.85
CA ALA A 210 -2.37 3.80 7.31
C ALA A 210 -1.73 4.43 8.56
N ALA A 211 -1.53 5.75 8.56
CA ALA A 211 -0.94 6.45 9.69
C ALA A 211 -1.81 6.40 10.95
N ALA A 212 -3.13 6.48 10.81
CA ALA A 212 -4.05 6.38 11.93
C ALA A 212 -4.12 4.95 12.48
N GLY A 213 -4.22 3.94 11.61
CA GLY A 213 -4.18 2.54 12.03
C GLY A 213 -2.88 2.20 12.75
N ALA A 214 -1.73 2.67 12.26
CA ALA A 214 -0.45 2.47 12.93
C ALA A 214 -0.40 3.06 14.35
N ARG A 215 -1.05 4.22 14.58
CA ARG A 215 -1.16 4.83 15.93
C ARG A 215 -2.06 4.05 16.87
N LEU A 216 -2.96 3.23 16.33
CA LEU A 216 -3.93 2.43 17.08
C LEU A 216 -3.55 0.93 17.12
N GLY A 217 -2.25 0.60 16.95
CA GLY A 217 -1.77 -0.79 17.07
C GLY A 217 -1.67 -1.56 15.75
N GLY A 218 -1.93 -0.90 14.61
CA GLY A 218 -1.87 -1.48 13.28
C GLY A 218 -3.24 -1.94 12.76
N ILE A 219 -3.40 -1.95 11.44
CA ILE A 219 -4.64 -2.38 10.78
C ILE A 219 -4.58 -3.90 10.61
N LYS A 220 -5.64 -4.60 11.04
CA LYS A 220 -5.76 -6.05 10.90
C LYS A 220 -6.39 -6.44 9.57
N ARG A 221 -7.43 -5.70 9.19
CA ARG A 221 -8.26 -5.92 8.00
C ARG A 221 -9.06 -4.67 7.66
N VAL A 222 -9.56 -4.64 6.43
CA VAL A 222 -10.54 -3.67 5.96
C VAL A 222 -11.85 -4.40 5.69
N VAL A 223 -12.96 -3.83 6.16
CA VAL A 223 -14.32 -4.27 5.85
C VAL A 223 -15.01 -3.12 5.14
N LEU A 224 -15.46 -3.36 3.91
CA LEU A 224 -16.13 -2.36 3.10
C LEU A 224 -17.63 -2.46 3.31
N GLY A 225 -18.29 -1.32 3.54
CA GLY A 225 -19.73 -1.21 3.56
C GLY A 225 -20.32 -1.55 2.19
N HIS A 226 -19.69 -1.07 1.11
CA HIS A 226 -20.01 -1.41 -0.28
C HIS A 226 -18.84 -1.05 -1.24
N ALA A 227 -19.06 -1.15 -2.55
CA ALA A 227 -17.99 -1.11 -3.57
C ALA A 227 -17.70 0.27 -4.21
N ASP A 228 -18.37 1.34 -3.77
CA ASP A 228 -18.18 2.64 -4.41
C ASP A 228 -16.79 3.22 -4.12
N ALA A 229 -16.33 4.07 -5.03
CA ALA A 229 -14.93 4.49 -5.12
C ALA A 229 -14.45 5.22 -3.85
N ASP A 230 -15.36 5.90 -3.18
CA ASP A 230 -15.17 6.66 -1.96
C ASP A 230 -15.28 5.80 -0.69
N HIS A 231 -15.63 4.51 -0.80
CA HIS A 231 -15.58 3.54 0.30
C HIS A 231 -14.40 2.58 0.16
N ARG A 232 -14.04 2.17 -1.06
CA ARG A 232 -12.94 1.21 -1.28
C ARG A 232 -11.60 1.82 -1.67
N GLY A 233 -11.57 3.11 -2.00
CA GLY A 233 -10.50 3.75 -2.76
C GLY A 233 -9.10 3.56 -2.19
N ALA A 234 -8.94 3.69 -0.86
CA ALA A 234 -7.63 3.54 -0.21
C ALA A 234 -7.27 2.09 0.17
N ALA A 235 -8.20 1.15 0.10
CA ALA A 235 -7.98 -0.22 0.58
C ALA A 235 -6.75 -0.92 -0.07
N PRO A 236 -6.50 -0.79 -1.39
CA PRO A 236 -5.33 -1.42 -2.02
C PRO A 236 -3.98 -0.94 -1.48
N ALA A 237 -3.92 0.27 -0.91
CA ALA A 237 -2.68 0.83 -0.39
C ALA A 237 -2.31 0.32 1.02
N LEU A 238 -3.22 -0.38 1.70
CA LEU A 238 -3.05 -0.77 3.10
C LEU A 238 -2.36 -2.13 3.28
N GLY A 239 -2.33 -2.98 2.25
CA GLY A 239 -1.61 -4.26 2.29
C GLY A 239 -2.16 -5.28 3.30
N VAL A 240 -3.43 -5.17 3.67
CA VAL A 240 -4.15 -6.06 4.60
C VAL A 240 -5.32 -6.75 3.89
N PRO A 241 -5.87 -7.86 4.43
CA PRO A 241 -7.08 -8.48 3.89
C PRO A 241 -8.24 -7.49 3.79
N VAL A 242 -8.97 -7.55 2.66
CA VAL A 242 -10.14 -6.70 2.38
C VAL A 242 -11.37 -7.59 2.23
N TYR A 243 -12.42 -7.28 2.97
CA TYR A 243 -13.67 -8.02 3.02
C TYR A 243 -14.83 -7.15 2.51
N CYS A 244 -15.75 -7.75 1.75
CA CYS A 244 -16.97 -7.13 1.25
C CYS A 244 -18.06 -8.21 1.05
N HIS A 245 -19.33 -7.82 1.19
CA HIS A 245 -20.46 -8.75 1.24
C HIS A 245 -20.73 -9.43 -0.11
N GLU A 246 -20.96 -8.68 -1.19
CA GLU A 246 -21.20 -9.26 -2.52
C GLU A 246 -19.93 -9.31 -3.39
N VAL A 247 -19.03 -8.35 -3.23
CA VAL A 247 -17.73 -8.39 -3.91
C VAL A 247 -16.83 -9.34 -3.10
N ALA A 248 -16.84 -10.62 -3.49
CA ALA A 248 -16.08 -11.76 -2.96
C ALA A 248 -16.79 -12.69 -1.94
N GLY A 249 -18.04 -12.42 -1.50
CA GLY A 249 -18.82 -13.36 -0.69
C GLY A 249 -18.21 -13.67 0.69
N THR A 250 -17.61 -12.67 1.33
CA THR A 250 -16.75 -12.88 2.51
C THR A 250 -17.34 -12.47 3.86
N VAL A 251 -18.44 -11.73 3.85
CA VAL A 251 -19.19 -11.26 5.03
C VAL A 251 -20.68 -11.42 4.72
N GLN A 252 -21.50 -11.74 5.72
CA GLN A 252 -22.96 -11.89 5.61
C GLN A 252 -23.69 -11.30 6.83
N GLU A 253 -25.00 -11.06 6.68
CA GLU A 253 -25.83 -10.57 7.80
C GLU A 253 -25.73 -11.49 9.03
N GLY A 254 -25.54 -10.87 10.20
CA GLY A 254 -25.41 -11.58 11.47
C GLY A 254 -23.97 -11.95 11.86
N ASP A 255 -23.00 -11.86 10.93
CA ASP A 255 -21.58 -12.03 11.28
C ASP A 255 -21.13 -10.98 12.31
N GLU A 256 -20.06 -11.29 13.05
CA GLU A 256 -19.45 -10.39 14.03
C GLU A 256 -18.10 -9.87 13.54
N ILE A 257 -17.92 -8.55 13.61
CA ILE A 257 -16.72 -7.82 13.19
C ILE A 257 -16.36 -6.82 14.28
N ALA A 258 -15.24 -7.03 14.98
CA ALA A 258 -14.75 -6.13 16.03
C ALA A 258 -15.83 -5.78 17.08
N GLY A 259 -16.65 -6.77 17.48
CA GLY A 259 -17.76 -6.60 18.43
C GLY A 259 -19.01 -5.94 17.86
N PHE A 260 -19.09 -5.72 16.54
CA PHE A 260 -20.30 -5.29 15.84
C PHE A 260 -20.93 -6.44 15.07
N ARG A 261 -22.25 -6.54 15.11
CA ARG A 261 -23.02 -7.41 14.24
C ARG A 261 -23.24 -6.74 12.88
N VAL A 262 -23.06 -7.51 11.81
CA VAL A 262 -23.32 -7.08 10.44
C VAL A 262 -24.82 -7.03 10.18
N ILE A 263 -25.28 -5.94 9.56
CA ILE A 263 -26.66 -5.70 9.15
C ILE A 263 -26.69 -5.52 7.63
N ASP A 264 -27.51 -6.27 6.91
CA ASP A 264 -27.74 -6.02 5.49
C ASP A 264 -28.61 -4.78 5.29
N LEU A 265 -28.16 -3.83 4.45
CA LEU A 265 -28.77 -2.53 4.19
C LEU A 265 -28.83 -2.23 2.67
N PRO A 266 -29.52 -3.06 1.87
CA PRO A 266 -29.55 -2.92 0.42
C PRO A 266 -30.32 -1.68 -0.05
N GLY A 267 -30.22 -1.39 -1.35
CA GLY A 267 -30.95 -0.32 -2.03
C GLY A 267 -30.05 0.79 -2.57
N HIS A 268 -29.09 1.27 -1.78
CA HIS A 268 -28.11 2.25 -2.28
C HIS A 268 -27.13 1.60 -3.26
N ALA A 269 -26.37 0.62 -2.77
CA ALA A 269 -25.41 -0.16 -3.56
C ALA A 269 -25.64 -1.67 -3.37
N PRO A 270 -25.26 -2.51 -4.34
CA PRO A 270 -25.33 -3.96 -4.21
C PRO A 270 -24.46 -4.47 -3.05
N GLY A 271 -25.03 -5.35 -2.23
CA GLY A 271 -24.35 -5.93 -1.07
C GLY A 271 -23.98 -4.92 0.02
N GLN A 272 -24.68 -3.80 0.12
CA GLN A 272 -24.39 -2.81 1.15
C GLN A 272 -24.67 -3.33 2.55
N ILE A 273 -23.70 -3.20 3.45
CA ILE A 273 -23.83 -3.54 4.88
C ILE A 273 -23.65 -2.34 5.80
N GLY A 274 -24.28 -2.41 6.96
CA GLY A 274 -23.96 -1.62 8.14
C GLY A 274 -23.47 -2.49 9.30
N LEU A 275 -22.99 -1.84 10.34
CA LEU A 275 -22.53 -2.47 11.58
C LEU A 275 -23.33 -1.94 12.77
N PHE A 276 -23.80 -2.83 13.64
CA PHE A 276 -24.52 -2.48 14.87
C PHE A 276 -23.91 -3.17 16.08
N ARG A 277 -23.62 -2.41 17.14
CA ARG A 277 -23.09 -2.96 18.39
C ARG A 277 -24.13 -2.90 19.49
N ASP A 278 -24.58 -4.07 19.94
CA ASP A 278 -25.67 -4.19 20.91
C ASP A 278 -25.33 -3.57 22.28
N SER A 279 -24.06 -3.58 22.71
CA SER A 279 -23.65 -3.15 24.05
C SER A 279 -23.90 -1.66 24.34
N ASP A 280 -23.77 -0.81 23.33
CA ASP A 280 -23.98 0.65 23.44
C ASP A 280 -24.92 1.21 22.36
N ARG A 281 -25.47 0.34 21.51
CA ARG A 281 -26.41 0.66 20.43
C ARG A 281 -25.85 1.70 19.44
N VAL A 282 -24.53 1.67 19.21
CA VAL A 282 -23.88 2.44 18.15
C VAL A 282 -24.06 1.71 16.81
N ALA A 283 -24.49 2.46 15.80
CA ALA A 283 -24.65 1.97 14.43
C ALA A 283 -23.73 2.73 13.47
N LEU A 284 -23.02 2.01 12.60
CA LEU A 284 -22.27 2.55 11.46
C LEU A 284 -23.02 2.13 10.19
N ALA A 285 -23.65 3.08 9.53
CA ALA A 285 -24.67 2.82 8.53
C ALA A 285 -24.24 3.04 7.08
N THR A 286 -22.96 3.40 6.86
CA THR A 286 -22.43 3.75 5.53
C THR A 286 -23.42 4.67 4.79
N ASP A 287 -23.71 4.41 3.54
CA ASP A 287 -24.60 5.21 2.69
C ASP A 287 -26.07 4.79 2.74
N CYS A 288 -26.50 4.07 3.79
CA CYS A 288 -27.92 3.81 4.04
C CYS A 288 -28.74 5.12 4.16
N PHE A 289 -28.14 6.19 4.64
CA PHE A 289 -28.72 7.53 4.64
C PHE A 289 -27.64 8.62 4.66
N TYR A 290 -28.02 9.83 4.23
CA TYR A 290 -27.21 11.03 4.32
C TYR A 290 -27.82 12.04 5.30
N VAL A 291 -26.95 12.86 5.90
CA VAL A 291 -27.30 14.07 6.65
C VAL A 291 -26.85 15.34 5.91
N LEU A 292 -26.63 15.21 4.61
CA LEU A 292 -26.33 16.31 3.70
C LEU A 292 -27.04 16.13 2.37
N ASP A 293 -27.09 17.24 1.65
CA ASP A 293 -27.29 17.27 0.21
C ASP A 293 -25.93 17.07 -0.46
N ALA A 294 -25.75 15.96 -1.18
CA ALA A 294 -24.47 15.57 -1.77
C ALA A 294 -23.96 16.55 -2.86
N GLN A 295 -24.86 17.29 -3.51
CA GLN A 295 -24.49 18.26 -4.55
C GLN A 295 -24.00 19.58 -3.96
N THR A 296 -24.64 20.04 -2.89
CA THR A 296 -24.38 21.36 -2.28
C THR A 296 -23.52 21.28 -1.01
N GLY A 297 -23.37 20.09 -0.41
CA GLY A 297 -22.69 19.88 0.86
C GLY A 297 -23.46 20.41 2.08
N ILE A 298 -24.69 20.93 1.89
CA ILE A 298 -25.48 21.55 2.95
C ILE A 298 -26.06 20.47 3.85
N LYS A 299 -25.94 20.64 5.17
CA LYS A 299 -26.51 19.73 6.16
C LYS A 299 -28.04 19.66 6.03
N ARG A 300 -28.60 18.45 6.02
CA ARG A 300 -30.03 18.16 5.95
C ARG A 300 -30.44 17.19 7.07
N PRO A 301 -31.74 17.07 7.38
CA PRO A 301 -32.26 15.92 8.12
C PRO A 301 -31.85 14.60 7.44
N ALA A 302 -31.89 13.50 8.20
CA ALA A 302 -31.58 12.19 7.65
C ALA A 302 -32.54 11.87 6.49
N GLN A 303 -31.99 11.38 5.39
CA GLN A 303 -32.74 10.97 4.19
C GLN A 303 -31.91 9.94 3.41
N VAL A 304 -32.56 9.08 2.65
CA VAL A 304 -31.84 8.19 1.72
C VAL A 304 -31.09 9.03 0.66
N PRO A 305 -30.01 8.51 0.06
CA PRO A 305 -29.33 9.18 -1.03
C PRO A 305 -30.30 9.53 -2.16
N HIS A 306 -29.95 10.55 -2.96
CA HIS A 306 -30.78 10.96 -4.10
C HIS A 306 -31.03 9.75 -5.03
N PRO A 307 -32.22 9.59 -5.63
CA PRO A 307 -32.56 8.40 -6.41
C PRO A 307 -31.56 8.06 -7.53
N ALA A 308 -30.90 9.06 -8.11
CA ALA A 308 -29.85 8.86 -9.12
C ALA A 308 -28.59 8.13 -8.60
N PHE A 309 -28.41 8.01 -7.29
CA PHE A 309 -27.30 7.31 -6.64
C PHE A 309 -27.75 6.00 -5.97
N ASN A 310 -29.03 5.64 -6.05
CA ASN A 310 -29.51 4.36 -5.52
C ASN A 310 -29.75 3.38 -6.66
N VAL A 311 -29.44 2.12 -6.43
CA VAL A 311 -29.93 1.01 -7.26
C VAL A 311 -31.45 0.87 -7.12
N ASP A 312 -31.96 0.95 -5.89
CA ASP A 312 -33.38 0.89 -5.56
C ASP A 312 -33.68 1.80 -4.35
N THR A 313 -34.42 2.89 -4.61
CA THR A 313 -34.73 3.89 -3.57
C THR A 313 -35.78 3.39 -2.57
N ASP A 314 -36.73 2.56 -3.00
CA ASP A 314 -37.75 2.04 -2.10
C ASP A 314 -37.13 1.03 -1.14
N GLN A 315 -36.22 0.19 -1.65
CA GLN A 315 -35.43 -0.72 -0.81
C GLN A 315 -34.49 0.04 0.14
N ALA A 316 -33.86 1.14 -0.30
CA ALA A 316 -33.05 1.98 0.60
C ALA A 316 -33.88 2.57 1.75
N LEU A 317 -35.14 2.95 1.49
CA LEU A 317 -36.08 3.41 2.52
C LEU A 317 -36.46 2.28 3.49
N GLU A 318 -36.62 1.05 3.01
CA GLU A 318 -36.81 -0.12 3.86
C GLU A 318 -35.60 -0.40 4.76
N SER A 319 -34.39 -0.31 4.22
CA SER A 319 -33.13 -0.43 4.97
C SER A 319 -33.01 0.64 6.06
N MET A 320 -33.37 1.90 5.76
CA MET A 320 -33.40 2.99 6.73
C MET A 320 -34.42 2.73 7.86
N ARG A 321 -35.59 2.15 7.55
CA ARG A 321 -36.58 1.73 8.56
C ARG A 321 -36.11 0.53 9.38
N LYS A 322 -35.47 -0.46 8.75
CA LYS A 322 -34.83 -1.61 9.42
C LYS A 322 -33.81 -1.12 10.45
N LEU A 323 -32.97 -0.15 10.06
CA LEU A 323 -31.99 0.48 10.95
C LEU A 323 -32.65 1.23 12.11
N ALA A 324 -33.73 1.97 11.87
CA ALA A 324 -34.51 2.64 12.92
C ALA A 324 -35.12 1.65 13.93
N ALA A 325 -35.57 0.49 13.45
CA ALA A 325 -36.20 -0.53 14.29
C ALA A 325 -35.24 -1.12 15.33
N LEU A 326 -33.92 -1.11 15.06
CA LEU A 326 -32.88 -1.55 16.01
C LEU A 326 -32.74 -0.64 17.24
N ASP A 327 -33.42 0.49 17.28
CA ASP A 327 -33.36 1.48 18.37
C ASP A 327 -31.94 1.98 18.70
N PRO A 328 -31.16 2.44 17.70
CA PRO A 328 -29.80 2.91 17.93
C PRO A 328 -29.80 4.15 18.85
N ALA A 329 -28.84 4.20 19.77
CA ALA A 329 -28.60 5.40 20.59
C ALA A 329 -27.91 6.50 19.77
N GLU A 330 -27.07 6.07 18.83
CA GLU A 330 -26.31 6.93 17.93
C GLU A 330 -26.06 6.18 16.61
N VAL A 331 -26.24 6.87 15.48
CA VAL A 331 -26.00 6.30 14.15
C VAL A 331 -25.14 7.21 13.31
N TRP A 332 -24.10 6.64 12.72
CA TRP A 332 -23.13 7.33 11.89
C TRP A 332 -23.32 6.95 10.41
N PRO A 333 -23.63 7.92 9.54
CA PRO A 333 -23.60 7.71 8.10
C PRO A 333 -22.16 7.68 7.54
N GLY A 334 -22.02 7.33 6.27
CA GLY A 334 -20.77 7.41 5.51
C GLY A 334 -20.24 8.84 5.38
N HIS A 335 -21.09 9.85 5.62
CA HIS A 335 -20.70 11.25 5.50
C HIS A 335 -21.17 12.17 6.65
N LEU A 336 -20.30 13.08 7.10
CA LEU A 336 -20.52 14.07 8.16
C LEU A 336 -20.71 13.47 9.57
N GLY A 337 -21.52 14.12 10.40
CA GLY A 337 -21.70 13.81 11.82
C GLY A 337 -22.84 12.83 12.07
N PRO A 338 -22.91 12.29 13.30
CA PRO A 338 -23.90 11.30 13.66
C PRO A 338 -25.29 11.93 13.77
N VAL A 339 -26.30 11.06 13.72
CA VAL A 339 -27.64 11.35 14.22
C VAL A 339 -27.74 10.82 15.65
N THR A 340 -28.04 11.72 16.59
CA THR A 340 -28.18 11.43 18.03
C THR A 340 -29.53 11.93 18.57
N GLY A 341 -29.88 11.55 19.79
CA GLY A 341 -31.15 11.93 20.44
C GLY A 341 -32.28 10.99 20.04
N ASP A 342 -33.40 11.52 19.56
CA ASP A 342 -34.50 10.69 19.02
C ASP A 342 -34.15 10.16 17.62
N VAL A 343 -33.23 9.18 17.57
CA VAL A 343 -32.72 8.61 16.34
C VAL A 343 -33.82 7.89 15.56
N ARG A 344 -34.65 7.10 16.25
CA ARG A 344 -35.77 6.37 15.65
C ARG A 344 -36.68 7.29 14.85
N SER A 345 -37.23 8.34 15.48
CA SER A 345 -38.14 9.25 14.77
C SER A 345 -37.47 10.00 13.62
N LYS A 346 -36.17 10.33 13.75
CA LYS A 346 -35.40 11.01 12.70
C LYS A 346 -35.14 10.12 11.49
N LEU A 347 -35.04 8.81 11.68
CA LEU A 347 -34.89 7.85 10.58
C LEU A 347 -36.25 7.44 9.98
N GLU A 348 -37.30 7.33 10.79
CA GLU A 348 -38.66 6.97 10.33
C GLU A 348 -39.37 8.09 9.56
N ARG A 349 -39.00 9.35 9.80
CA ARG A 349 -39.53 10.54 9.12
C ARG A 349 -38.43 11.23 8.30
N PRO A 350 -37.92 10.59 7.23
CA PRO A 350 -36.83 11.15 6.45
C PRO A 350 -37.24 12.49 5.82
N GLY A 351 -36.26 13.38 5.67
CA GLY A 351 -36.44 14.57 4.82
C GLY A 351 -36.79 14.15 3.39
N SER A 352 -37.56 14.96 2.67
CA SER A 352 -37.80 14.72 1.24
C SER A 352 -36.48 14.87 0.46
N PRO A 353 -36.14 13.94 -0.46
CA PRO A 353 -34.98 14.11 -1.33
C PRO A 353 -35.06 15.44 -2.08
N SER A 354 -33.92 16.09 -2.35
CA SER A 354 -33.89 17.25 -3.26
C SER A 354 -34.44 16.82 -4.62
N ALA A 355 -35.35 17.62 -5.17
CA ALA A 355 -35.95 17.39 -6.49
C ALA A 355 -34.95 17.55 -7.65
#